data_AF-A0A972SFI7-F1
#
_entry.id   AF-A0A972SFI7-F1
#
_cell.length_a   1.000
_cell.length_b   1.000
_cell.length_c   1.000
_cell.angle_alpha   90.00
_cell.angle_beta   90.00
_cell.angle_gamma   90.00
#
_symmetry.space_group_name_H-M   'P 1'
#
loop_
_entity.id
_entity.type
_entity.pdbx_description
1 polymer ?
#
loop_
_entity_poly.entity_id
_entity_poly.type
_entity_poly.pdbx_seq_one_letter_code
_entity_poly.pdbx_strand_id
1 'polypeptide(L)' 'VRGLVERNTMRYYLAIDAYLGALSSTPDKRLEQRLTTWFDATEQYPRQLHEVDRQAYMQMKYKEYERQQAAQ' A
#
# COMPACT_ATOMS: atom_id res chain seq x y z
N VAL A 1 -20.96 9.63 6.30
CA VAL A 1 -19.98 10.18 5.32
C VAL A 1 -18.62 10.50 5.96
N ARG A 2 -18.57 11.24 7.09
CA ARG A 2 -17.33 11.67 7.75
C ARG A 2 -16.25 10.57 7.93
N GLY A 3 -16.60 9.44 8.57
CA GLY A 3 -15.63 8.35 8.79
C GLY A 3 -15.09 7.70 7.51
N LEU A 4 -15.85 7.72 6.40
CA LEU A 4 -15.38 7.23 5.10
C LEU A 4 -14.36 8.19 4.49
N VAL A 5 -14.58 9.50 4.61
CA VAL A 5 -13.64 10.52 4.14
C VAL A 5 -12.34 10.41 4.94
N GLU A 6 -12.43 10.38 6.27
CA GLU A 6 -11.26 10.26 7.16
C GLU A 6 -10.44 8.99 6.85
N ARG A 7 -11.10 7.83 6.66
CA ARG A 7 -10.43 6.58 6.29
C ARG A 7 -9.70 6.70 4.95
N ASN A 8 -10.36 7.23 3.92
CA ASN A 8 -9.73 7.38 2.60
C ASN A 8 -8.57 8.38 2.64
N THR A 9 -8.73 9.51 3.32
CA THR A 9 -7.67 10.49 3.50
C THR A 9 -6.42 9.87 4.11
N MET A 10 -6.57 9.10 5.19
CA MET A 10 -5.45 8.40 5.81
C MET A 10 -4.79 7.39 4.85
N ARG A 11 -5.58 6.58 4.14
CA ARG A 11 -5.03 5.60 3.18
C ARG A 11 -4.23 6.25 2.06
N TYR A 12 -4.72 7.37 1.51
CA TYR A 12 -3.99 8.11 0.47
C TYR A 12 -2.72 8.75 1.01
N TYR A 13 -2.79 9.36 2.20
CA TYR A 13 -1.61 9.92 2.86
C TYR A 13 -0.51 8.86 3.05
N LEU A 14 -0.85 7.71 3.63
CA LEU A 14 0.10 6.60 3.85
C LEU A 14 0.62 6.01 2.54
N ALA A 15 -0.20 5.94 1.48
CA ALA A 15 0.22 5.46 0.17
C ALA A 15 1.26 6.38 -0.47
N ILE A 16 1.07 7.70 -0.37
CA ILE A 16 2.02 8.69 -0.89
C ILE A 16 3.33 8.61 -0.12
N ASP A 17 3.27 8.55 1.22
CA ASP A 17 4.45 8.45 2.06
C ASP A 17 5.27 7.19 1.77
N ALA A 18 4.61 6.02 1.71
CA ALA A 18 5.26 4.76 1.38
C ALA A 18 5.88 4.77 -0.04
N TYR A 19 5.21 5.39 -1.01
CA TYR A 19 5.74 5.53 -2.36
C TYR A 19 7.00 6.40 -2.39
N LEU A 20 6.95 7.59 -1.79
CA LEU A 20 8.09 8.51 -1.75
C LEU A 20 9.28 7.91 -1.00
N GLY A 21 9.03 7.25 0.13
CA GLY A 21 10.07 6.55 0.90
C GLY A 21 10.76 5.45 0.09
N ALA A 22 10.00 4.69 -0.70
CA ALA A 22 10.56 3.62 -1.53
C ALA A 22 11.46 4.10 -2.68
N LEU A 23 11.38 5.37 -3.09
CA LEU A 23 12.24 5.92 -4.16
C LEU A 23 13.74 5.90 -3.80
N SER A 24 14.05 5.87 -2.50
CA SER A 24 15.43 5.71 -1.98
C SER A 24 16.01 4.31 -2.19
N SER A 25 15.17 3.31 -2.47
CA SER A 25 15.60 1.92 -2.73
C SER A 25 16.02 1.70 -4.18
N THR A 26 16.77 0.62 -4.44
CA THR A 26 17.13 0.19 -5.79
C THR A 26 15.88 -0.17 -6.61
N PRO A 27 15.85 0.08 -7.93
CA PRO A 27 14.64 -0.08 -8.75
C PRO A 27 13.93 -1.43 -8.60
N ASP A 28 14.69 -2.51 -8.48
CA ASP A 28 14.22 -3.89 -8.27
C ASP A 28 13.51 -4.10 -6.92
N LYS A 29 13.84 -3.30 -5.90
CA LYS A 29 13.27 -3.40 -4.54
C LYS A 29 12.14 -2.42 -4.26
N ARG A 30 11.95 -1.40 -5.10
CA ARG A 30 10.98 -0.32 -4.84
C ARG A 30 9.56 -0.82 -4.67
N LEU A 31 9.14 -1.81 -5.47
CA LEU A 31 7.80 -2.37 -5.41
C LEU A 31 7.55 -3.07 -4.06
N GLU A 32 8.44 -3.96 -3.66
CA GLU A 32 8.30 -4.67 -2.39
C GLU A 32 8.35 -3.71 -1.21
N GLN A 33 9.29 -2.75 -1.24
CA GLN A 33 9.45 -1.75 -0.19
C GLN A 33 8.16 -0.91 -0.02
N ARG A 34 7.59 -0.35 -1.09
CA ARG A 34 6.38 0.48 -0.98
C ARG A 34 5.17 -0.33 -0.49
N LEU A 35 5.02 -1.59 -0.91
CA LEU A 35 3.91 -2.44 -0.49
C LEU A 35 4.03 -2.81 0.99
N THR A 36 5.23 -3.19 1.42
CA THR A 36 5.56 -3.48 2.82
C THR A 36 5.35 -2.27 3.71
N THR A 37 5.95 -1.12 3.39
CA THR A 37 5.80 0.10 4.19
C THR A 37 4.35 0.53 4.31
N TRP A 38 3.57 0.48 3.21
CA TRP A 38 2.16 0.83 3.25
C TRP A 38 1.36 -0.10 4.17
N PHE A 39 1.56 -1.42 4.05
CA PHE A 39 0.84 -2.40 4.87
C PHE A 39 1.16 -2.19 6.35
N ASP A 40 2.44 -2.13 6.69
CA ASP A 40 2.88 -1.96 8.07
C ASP A 40 2.36 -0.64 8.67
N ALA A 41 2.25 0.43 7.87
CA ALA A 41 1.66 1.70 8.30
C ALA A 41 0.13 1.60 8.52
N THR A 42 -0.60 0.86 7.69
CA THR A 42 -2.03 0.63 7.91
C THR A 42 -2.31 -0.19 9.16
N GLU A 43 -1.43 -1.14 9.49
CA GLU A 43 -1.54 -1.98 10.68
C GLU A 43 -1.24 -1.24 11.99
N GLN A 44 -0.72 0.00 11.95
CA GLN A 44 -0.67 0.88 13.13
C GLN A 44 -2.06 1.38 13.54
N TYR A 45 -3.04 1.33 12.62
CA TYR A 45 -4.42 1.78 12.82
C TYR A 45 -5.44 0.68 12.45
N PRO A 46 -5.36 -0.51 13.07
CA PRO A 46 -6.06 -1.70 12.57
C PRO A 46 -7.58 -1.60 12.70
N ARG A 47 -8.08 -0.86 13.69
CA ARG A 47 -9.53 -0.64 13.87
C ARG A 47 -10.18 0.12 12.70
N GLN A 48 -9.40 0.90 11.95
CA GLN A 48 -9.90 1.77 10.89
C GLN A 48 -9.42 1.35 9.51
N LEU A 49 -8.20 0.81 9.42
CA LEU A 49 -7.49 0.63 8.15
C LEU A 49 -7.19 -0.84 7.79
N HIS A 50 -7.26 -1.77 8.75
CA HIS A 50 -7.05 -3.18 8.46
C HIS A 50 -8.18 -3.71 7.57
N GLU A 51 -7.82 -4.45 6.53
CA GLU A 51 -8.78 -5.06 5.59
C GLU A 51 -8.57 -6.56 5.42
N VAL A 52 -7.32 -6.98 5.24
CA VAL A 52 -6.95 -8.37 4.95
C VAL A 52 -5.58 -8.68 5.56
N ASP A 53 -5.28 -9.97 5.73
CA ASP A 53 -3.98 -10.44 6.17
C ASP A 53 -2.85 -10.05 5.21
N ARG A 54 -1.64 -9.93 5.75
CA ARG A 54 -0.43 -9.53 5.00
C ARG A 54 -0.21 -10.34 3.75
N GLN A 55 -0.30 -11.67 3.84
CA GLN A 55 -0.06 -12.55 2.70
C GLN A 55 -1.09 -12.31 1.57
N ALA A 56 -2.36 -12.16 1.94
CA ALA A 56 -3.43 -11.89 1.00
C ALA A 56 -3.26 -10.51 0.33
N TYR A 57 -2.90 -9.49 1.13
CA TYR A 57 -2.59 -8.16 0.63
C TYR A 57 -1.46 -8.18 -0.40
N MET A 58 -0.32 -8.78 -0.06
CA MET A 58 0.85 -8.82 -0.94
C MET A 58 0.54 -9.54 -2.25
N GLN A 59 -0.08 -10.72 -2.18
CA GLN A 59 -0.46 -11.49 -3.37
C GLN A 59 -1.41 -10.71 -4.29
N MET A 60 -2.40 -10.03 -3.71
CA MET A 60 -3.34 -9.19 -4.47
C MET A 60 -2.59 -8.07 -5.20
N LYS A 61 -1.69 -7.37 -4.52
CA LYS A 61 -0.96 -6.22 -5.07
C LYS A 61 0.09 -6.59 -6.11
N TYR A 62 0.78 -7.72 -5.96
CA TYR A 62 1.67 -8.23 -7.01
C TYR A 62 0.90 -8.55 -8.29
N LYS A 63 -0.22 -9.27 -8.18
CA LYS A 63 -1.09 -9.56 -9.34
C LYS A 63 -1.63 -8.30 -9.99
N GLU A 64 -2.00 -7.29 -9.20
CA GLU A 64 -2.44 -5.99 -9.72
C GLU A 64 -1.33 -5.29 -10.50
N TYR A 65 -0.11 -5.28 -9.96
CA TYR A 65 1.05 -4.69 -10.62
C TYR A 65 1.38 -5.40 -11.94
N GLU A 66 1.40 -6.74 -11.97
CA GLU A 66 1.63 -7.51 -13.20
C GLU A 66 0.60 -7.18 -14.28
N ARG A 67 -0.68 -7.07 -13.91
CA ARG A 67 -1.74 -6.67 -14.86
C ARG A 67 -1.53 -5.25 -15.40
N GLN A 68 -1.09 -4.31 -14.57
CA GLN A 68 -0.81 -2.93 -14.98
C GLN A 68 0.37 -2.87 -15.95
N GLN A 69 1.42 -3.66 -15.72
CA GLN A 69 2.57 -3.73 -16.62
C GLN A 69 2.23 -4.40 -17.95
N ALA A 70 1.33 -5.39 -17.97
CA ALA A 70 0.90 -6.07 -19.19
C ALA A 70 -0.08 -5.24 -20.04
N ALA A 71 -0.72 -4.23 -19.44
CA ALA A 71 -1.66 -3.32 -20.11
C ALA A 71 -1.01 -2.01 -20.58
N GLN A 72 0.29 -1.81 -20.32
CA GLN A 72 1.11 -0.71 -20.81
C GLN A 72 1.79 -1.08 -22.13
#